data_AF-A0AA88XS56-F1
#
_entry.id   AF-A0AA88XS56-F1
#
_cell.length_a   1.000
_cell.length_b   1.000
_cell.length_c   1.000
_cell.angle_alpha   90.00
_cell.angle_beta   90.00
_cell.angle_gamma   90.00
#
_symmetry.space_group_name_H-M   'P 1'
#
loop_
_entity.id
_entity.type
_entity.pdbx_description
1 polymer ?
#
loop_
_entity_poly.entity_id
_entity_poly.type
_entity_poly.pdbx_seq_one_letter_code
_entity_poly.pdbx_strand_id
1 'polypeptide(L)'
;MFTCQILPRQTGCEIIDSYLVKKKRKVTDIQQRLILNTFDKAPSPLFLKLILDQACAWNSYSQEHELVLQDSVRGAINMLFDNLEAKFGSIVTSHTLGYFTIALNGISENELEDVLSCDDEALNDLYRYHDPPVEGIVRCPPVIVARIQYDIKEYIVERMSHGKYTKNWYHRQFVETAKARYCTGLEGEKLHRNMCEIYMGENGVKRSITLTRRKLTVPDADRQVTPQPVEVENKRMLRCLPYHIVHAGQQLPMTLSKDKCFCNLKFLSSFLQLCDVETLLDFFREFLERNNDAEVTKLHSFLSSCKSDLSKPLEMAISLMANIVPEEDNVYLKVSAQSSGKVPAVTEETFTDSCLPMHGP
;
A
#
# COMPACT_ATOMS: atom_id res chain seq x y z
N MET A 1 25.51 -2.46 11.23
CA MET A 1 25.74 -1.28 10.36
C MET A 1 26.29 -1.79 9.04
N PHE A 2 25.49 -1.85 7.98
CA PHE A 2 26.03 -2.13 6.65
C PHE A 2 26.78 -0.88 6.18
N THR A 3 28.09 -0.99 6.01
CA THR A 3 28.93 0.04 5.40
C THR A 3 28.47 0.21 3.95
N CYS A 4 28.02 1.41 3.60
CA CYS A 4 27.77 1.75 2.20
C CYS A 4 29.09 1.59 1.45
N GLN A 5 29.13 0.77 0.39
CA GLN A 5 30.34 0.60 -0.41
C GLN A 5 30.77 1.97 -0.92
N ILE A 6 31.93 2.42 -0.46
CA ILE A 6 32.57 3.65 -0.93
C ILE A 6 33.01 3.36 -2.36
N LEU A 7 32.47 4.12 -3.30
CA LEU A 7 32.84 4.06 -4.70
C LEU A 7 34.08 4.96 -4.92
N PRO A 8 35.22 4.42 -5.38
CA PRO A 8 36.42 5.22 -5.61
C PRO A 8 36.16 6.34 -6.61
N ARG A 9 36.78 7.51 -6.40
CA ARG A 9 36.60 8.70 -7.26
C ARG A 9 36.85 8.40 -8.73
N GLN A 10 37.89 7.64 -9.05
CA GLN A 10 38.23 7.26 -10.42
C GLN A 10 37.09 6.46 -11.08
N THR A 11 36.57 5.44 -10.40
CA THR A 11 35.41 4.68 -10.86
C THR A 11 34.17 5.57 -10.97
N GLY A 12 34.00 6.54 -10.07
CA GLY A 12 32.97 7.57 -10.17
C GLY A 12 33.05 8.36 -11.48
N CYS A 13 34.25 8.84 -11.87
CA CYS A 13 34.46 9.53 -13.14
C CYS A 13 34.09 8.65 -14.34
N GLU A 14 34.54 7.40 -14.37
CA GLU A 14 34.23 6.45 -15.44
C GLU A 14 32.73 6.18 -15.55
N ILE A 15 32.03 6.07 -14.42
CA ILE A 15 30.58 5.92 -14.38
C ILE A 15 29.88 7.18 -14.90
N ILE A 16 30.33 8.38 -14.51
CA ILE A 16 29.76 9.66 -14.99
C ILE A 16 29.82 9.71 -16.51
N ASP A 17 30.99 9.45 -17.10
CA ASP A 17 31.19 9.52 -18.55
C ASP A 17 30.31 8.49 -19.27
N SER A 18 30.34 7.24 -18.81
CA SER A 18 29.51 6.16 -19.36
C SER A 18 28.00 6.46 -19.26
N TYR A 19 27.57 7.03 -18.14
CA TYR A 19 26.18 7.39 -17.89
C TYR A 19 25.68 8.50 -18.82
N LEU A 20 26.47 9.57 -18.98
CA LEU A 20 26.15 10.69 -19.86
C LEU A 20 26.08 10.25 -21.33
N VAL A 21 27.03 9.43 -21.77
CA VAL A 21 27.02 8.81 -23.12
C VAL A 21 25.74 8.01 -23.32
N LYS A 22 25.37 7.15 -22.37
CA LYS A 22 24.15 6.33 -22.43
C LYS A 22 22.88 7.18 -22.51
N LYS A 23 22.81 8.29 -21.76
CA LYS A 23 21.68 9.24 -21.81
C LYS A 23 21.74 10.21 -22.99
N LYS A 24 22.77 10.14 -23.85
CA LYS A 24 23.02 11.05 -24.97
C LYS A 24 23.08 12.52 -24.52
N ARG A 25 23.75 12.77 -23.39
CA ARG A 25 23.94 14.11 -22.80
C ARG A 25 25.42 14.44 -22.73
N LYS A 26 25.71 15.74 -22.67
CA LYS A 26 27.02 16.30 -22.38
C LYS A 26 26.84 17.43 -21.37
N VAL A 27 27.76 17.53 -20.42
CA VAL A 27 27.81 18.61 -19.42
C VAL A 27 29.02 19.51 -19.69
N THR A 28 28.99 20.73 -19.20
CA THR A 28 30.14 21.65 -19.26
C THR A 28 31.19 21.28 -18.20
N ASP A 29 32.41 21.78 -18.34
CA ASP A 29 33.48 21.55 -17.35
C ASP A 29 33.10 22.08 -15.95
N ILE A 30 32.32 23.15 -15.90
CA ILE A 30 31.77 23.71 -14.65
C ILE A 30 30.79 22.72 -14.02
N GLN A 31 29.84 22.22 -14.80
CA GLN A 31 28.86 21.22 -14.35
C GLN A 31 29.52 19.92 -13.91
N GLN A 32 30.52 19.44 -14.67
CA GLN A 32 31.26 18.22 -14.33
C GLN A 32 32.01 18.37 -13.00
N ARG A 33 32.69 19.51 -12.79
CA ARG A 33 33.35 19.80 -11.50
C ARG A 33 32.34 19.83 -10.35
N LEU A 34 31.16 20.42 -10.54
CA LEU A 34 30.11 20.46 -9.53
C LEU A 34 29.59 19.06 -9.17
N ILE A 35 29.37 18.19 -10.17
CA ILE A 35 28.95 16.79 -9.97
C ILE A 35 30.01 16.04 -9.15
N LEU A 36 31.28 16.14 -9.54
CA LEU A 36 32.38 15.45 -8.85
C LEU A 36 32.57 15.93 -7.42
N ASN A 37 32.57 17.25 -7.19
CA ASN A 37 32.72 17.83 -5.86
C ASN A 37 31.54 17.47 -4.95
N THR A 38 30.33 17.35 -5.51
CA THR A 38 29.16 16.87 -4.76
C THR A 38 29.31 15.39 -4.43
N PHE A 39 29.67 14.55 -5.42
CA PHE A 39 29.85 13.11 -5.24
C PHE A 39 30.85 12.77 -4.13
N ASP A 40 31.95 13.52 -4.01
CA ASP A 40 32.96 13.32 -2.95
C ASP A 40 32.40 13.41 -1.54
N LYS A 41 31.29 14.14 -1.34
CA LYS A 41 30.65 14.29 -0.02
C LYS A 41 29.95 13.01 0.44
N ALA A 42 29.45 12.20 -0.49
CA ALA A 42 28.73 10.96 -0.19
C ALA A 42 28.95 9.91 -1.32
N PRO A 43 30.13 9.28 -1.39
CA PRO A 43 30.58 8.48 -2.53
C PRO A 43 29.89 7.10 -2.60
N SER A 44 28.59 7.09 -2.85
CA SER A 44 27.77 5.87 -3.03
C SER A 44 27.19 5.80 -4.45
N PRO A 45 27.01 4.59 -5.01
CA PRO A 45 26.42 4.42 -6.34
C PRO A 45 25.03 5.04 -6.49
N LEU A 46 24.19 4.92 -5.46
CA LEU A 46 22.85 5.52 -5.46
C LEU A 46 22.91 7.05 -5.48
N PHE A 47 23.80 7.65 -4.68
CA PHE A 47 23.95 9.10 -4.67
C PHE A 47 24.44 9.61 -6.03
N LEU A 48 25.45 8.95 -6.60
CA LEU A 48 25.97 9.28 -7.93
C LEU A 48 24.85 9.21 -8.99
N LYS A 49 24.01 8.18 -8.93
CA LYS A 49 22.86 8.04 -9.82
C LYS A 49 21.87 9.20 -9.68
N LEU A 50 21.51 9.57 -8.46
CA LEU A 50 20.55 10.66 -8.18
C LEU A 50 21.06 12.01 -8.67
N ILE A 51 22.33 12.35 -8.39
CA ILE A 51 22.92 13.62 -8.85
C ILE A 51 23.07 13.64 -10.38
N LEU A 52 23.35 12.50 -11.02
CA LEU A 52 23.45 12.41 -12.47
C LEU A 52 22.10 12.56 -13.16
N ASP A 53 21.03 12.03 -12.58
CA ASP A 53 19.67 12.27 -13.08
C ASP A 53 19.29 13.73 -13.04
N GLN A 54 19.61 14.41 -11.93
CA GLN A 54 19.39 15.85 -11.81
C GLN A 54 20.24 16.61 -12.85
N ALA A 55 21.51 16.24 -12.99
CA ALA A 55 22.42 16.88 -13.93
C ALA A 55 21.99 16.71 -15.39
N CYS A 56 21.39 15.57 -15.73
CA CYS A 56 20.88 15.33 -17.08
C CYS A 56 19.76 16.31 -17.48
N ALA A 57 19.06 16.90 -16.52
CA ALA A 57 18.02 17.90 -16.76
C ALA A 57 18.56 19.33 -16.99
N TRP A 58 19.85 19.58 -16.71
CA TRP A 58 20.44 20.92 -16.88
C TRP A 58 20.63 21.31 -18.34
N ASN A 59 20.54 22.61 -18.61
CA ASN A 59 20.93 23.17 -19.90
C ASN A 59 22.40 23.57 -19.88
N SER A 60 23.04 23.65 -21.04
CA SER A 60 24.45 24.09 -21.13
C SER A 60 24.65 25.56 -20.72
N TYR A 61 23.60 26.36 -20.79
CA TYR A 61 23.58 27.78 -20.44
C TYR A 61 22.99 28.07 -19.05
N SER A 62 22.64 27.04 -18.28
CA SER A 62 22.20 27.21 -16.89
C SER A 62 23.30 27.87 -16.06
N GLN A 63 22.93 28.90 -15.30
CA GLN A 63 23.90 29.66 -14.49
C GLN A 63 24.31 28.83 -13.27
N GLU A 64 25.52 29.04 -12.74
CA GLU A 64 26.04 28.22 -11.62
C GLU A 64 25.12 28.22 -10.39
N HIS A 65 24.48 29.35 -10.09
CA HIS A 65 23.57 29.48 -8.95
C HIS A 65 22.23 28.74 -9.14
N GLU A 66 21.88 28.35 -10.38
CA GLU A 66 20.70 27.53 -10.69
C GLU A 66 20.98 26.03 -10.58
N LEU A 67 22.26 25.63 -10.57
CA LEU A 67 22.70 24.23 -10.50
C LEU A 67 22.66 23.73 -9.05
N VAL A 68 21.48 23.40 -8.57
CA VAL A 68 21.30 22.88 -7.20
C VAL A 68 21.51 21.37 -7.17
N LEU A 69 22.52 20.92 -6.43
CA LEU A 69 22.68 19.53 -6.01
C LEU A 69 22.71 19.44 -4.49
N GLN A 70 22.10 18.38 -3.97
CA GLN A 70 22.09 18.07 -2.54
C GLN A 70 23.38 17.36 -2.16
N ASP A 71 23.81 17.46 -0.90
CA ASP A 71 25.07 16.91 -0.39
C ASP A 71 24.95 15.53 0.26
N SER A 72 23.74 14.98 0.30
CA SER A 72 23.44 13.68 0.91
C SER A 72 22.43 12.88 0.09
N VAL A 73 22.45 11.55 0.24
CA VAL A 73 21.48 10.64 -0.40
C VAL A 73 20.04 11.05 -0.07
N ARG A 74 19.76 11.29 1.22
CA ARG A 74 18.44 11.71 1.68
C ARG A 74 18.03 13.06 1.08
N GLY A 75 18.93 14.03 1.05
CA GLY A 75 18.69 15.31 0.39
C GLY A 75 18.34 15.13 -1.09
N ALA A 76 19.13 14.34 -1.81
CA ALA A 76 18.92 14.10 -3.24
C ALA A 76 17.59 13.37 -3.52
N ILE A 77 17.18 12.43 -2.67
CA ILE A 77 15.86 11.79 -2.75
C ILE A 77 14.74 12.81 -2.49
N ASN A 78 14.89 13.68 -1.48
CA ASN A 78 13.91 14.74 -1.23
C ASN A 78 13.78 15.71 -2.40
N MET A 79 14.88 16.09 -3.03
CA MET A 79 14.87 16.95 -4.22
C MET A 79 14.18 16.27 -5.41
N LEU A 80 14.39 14.96 -5.61
CA LEU A 80 13.63 14.19 -6.60
C LEU A 80 12.13 14.25 -6.30
N PHE A 81 11.74 14.09 -5.04
CA PHE A 81 10.35 14.19 -4.63
C PHE A 81 9.77 15.60 -4.83
N ASP A 82 10.51 16.65 -4.49
CA ASP A 82 10.12 18.05 -4.75
C ASP A 82 9.85 18.29 -6.24
N ASN A 83 10.71 17.75 -7.11
CA ASN A 83 10.55 17.88 -8.56
C ASN A 83 9.30 17.15 -9.08
N LEU A 84 8.98 15.97 -8.53
CA LEU A 84 7.76 15.23 -8.88
C LEU A 84 6.51 16.00 -8.43
N GLU A 85 6.51 16.49 -7.19
CA GLU A 85 5.41 17.27 -6.62
C GLU A 85 5.16 18.56 -7.42
N ALA A 86 6.24 19.26 -7.82
CA ALA A 86 6.15 20.43 -8.68
C ALA A 86 5.59 20.12 -10.07
N LYS A 87 5.91 18.93 -10.62
CA LYS A 87 5.52 18.51 -11.96
C LYS A 87 4.08 18.01 -12.05
N PHE A 88 3.61 17.24 -11.06
CA PHE A 88 2.32 16.54 -11.12
C PHE A 88 1.27 17.08 -10.15
N GLY A 89 1.67 17.91 -9.17
CA GLY A 89 0.82 18.39 -8.09
C GLY A 89 1.27 17.80 -6.75
N SER A 90 1.40 18.67 -5.74
CA SER A 90 2.02 18.29 -4.47
C SER A 90 1.21 17.25 -3.69
N ILE A 91 -0.12 17.37 -3.64
CA ILE A 91 -0.97 16.48 -2.84
C ILE A 91 -1.08 15.11 -3.52
N VAL A 92 -1.44 15.07 -4.80
CA VAL A 92 -1.58 13.79 -5.52
C VAL A 92 -0.27 13.01 -5.54
N THR A 93 0.86 13.70 -5.70
CA THR A 93 2.18 13.07 -5.71
C THR A 93 2.59 12.61 -4.33
N SER A 94 2.44 13.44 -3.29
CA SER A 94 2.81 13.07 -1.92
C SER A 94 2.02 11.85 -1.43
N HIS A 95 0.72 11.80 -1.72
CA HIS A 95 -0.13 10.66 -1.37
C HIS A 95 0.25 9.43 -2.19
N THR A 96 0.50 9.57 -3.49
CA THR A 96 1.00 8.47 -4.35
C THR A 96 2.27 7.85 -3.75
N LEU A 97 3.27 8.67 -3.43
CA LEU A 97 4.54 8.22 -2.85
C LEU A 97 4.35 7.66 -1.43
N GLY A 98 3.41 8.22 -0.66
CA GLY A 98 2.97 7.71 0.64
C GLY A 98 2.40 6.30 0.55
N TYR A 99 1.40 6.07 -0.32
CA TYR A 99 0.80 4.75 -0.56
C TYR A 99 1.82 3.71 -1.02
N PHE A 100 2.71 4.10 -1.93
CA PHE A 100 3.86 3.28 -2.33
C PHE A 100 4.73 2.82 -1.15
N THR A 101 4.83 3.65 -0.13
CA THR A 101 5.72 3.46 1.01
C THR A 101 5.07 2.66 2.14
N ILE A 102 3.77 2.84 2.37
CA ILE A 102 3.04 2.17 3.45
C ILE A 102 2.44 0.82 3.05
N ALA A 103 2.34 0.52 1.76
CA ALA A 103 1.68 -0.71 1.30
C ALA A 103 2.44 -1.98 1.72
N LEU A 104 1.72 -2.92 2.33
CA LEU A 104 2.28 -4.21 2.74
C LEU A 104 2.68 -5.04 1.50
N ASN A 105 3.98 -5.34 1.40
CA ASN A 105 4.58 -6.03 0.25
C ASN A 105 4.37 -5.30 -1.10
N GLY A 106 4.26 -3.97 -1.05
CA GLY A 106 4.10 -3.09 -2.21
C GLY A 106 2.66 -2.92 -2.62
N ILE A 107 2.43 -2.06 -3.61
CA ILE A 107 1.11 -1.69 -4.11
C ILE A 107 0.96 -2.09 -5.58
N SER A 108 -0.18 -2.66 -5.96
CA SER A 108 -0.49 -2.88 -7.38
C SER A 108 -0.97 -1.59 -8.03
N GLU A 109 -0.92 -1.51 -9.36
CA GLU A 109 -1.37 -0.33 -10.09
C GLU A 109 -2.86 -0.03 -9.85
N ASN A 110 -3.70 -1.06 -9.89
CA ASN A 110 -5.13 -0.93 -9.60
C ASN A 110 -5.39 -0.44 -8.17
N GLU A 111 -4.66 -0.95 -7.17
CA GLU A 111 -4.84 -0.49 -5.78
C GLU A 111 -4.43 0.95 -5.58
N LEU A 112 -3.36 1.38 -6.26
CA LEU A 112 -2.92 2.76 -6.20
C LEU A 112 -3.95 3.70 -6.84
N GLU A 113 -4.52 3.32 -7.99
CA GLU A 113 -5.62 4.07 -8.58
C GLU A 113 -6.87 4.07 -7.70
N ASP A 114 -7.24 2.92 -7.14
CA ASP A 114 -8.41 2.76 -6.28
C ASP A 114 -8.29 3.63 -5.03
N VAL A 115 -7.15 3.60 -4.34
CA VAL A 115 -6.95 4.40 -3.12
C VAL A 115 -6.91 5.90 -3.43
N LEU A 116 -6.28 6.32 -4.54
CA LEU A 116 -6.31 7.72 -4.97
C LEU A 116 -7.71 8.17 -5.40
N SER A 117 -8.56 7.25 -5.84
CA SER A 117 -9.97 7.51 -6.20
C SER A 117 -10.87 7.64 -4.97
N CYS A 118 -10.46 7.07 -3.83
CA CYS A 118 -11.09 7.28 -2.52
C CYS A 118 -10.47 8.43 -1.73
N ASP A 119 -9.50 9.15 -2.30
CA ASP A 119 -8.81 10.25 -1.64
C ASP A 119 -9.33 11.60 -2.14
N ASP A 120 -10.28 12.18 -1.40
CA ASP A 120 -10.95 13.41 -1.83
C ASP A 120 -9.99 14.60 -1.95
N GLU A 121 -8.89 14.63 -1.17
CA GLU A 121 -7.88 15.68 -1.27
C GLU A 121 -7.03 15.52 -2.54
N ALA A 122 -6.60 14.29 -2.85
CA ALA A 122 -5.89 14.00 -4.07
C ALA A 122 -6.76 14.28 -5.31
N LEU A 123 -8.05 13.93 -5.26
CA LEU A 123 -8.98 14.23 -6.36
C LEU A 123 -9.26 15.72 -6.52
N ASN A 124 -9.33 16.49 -5.44
CA ASN A 124 -9.43 17.94 -5.50
C ASN A 124 -8.17 18.59 -6.13
N ASP A 125 -6.99 18.01 -5.88
CA ASP A 125 -5.74 18.45 -6.49
C ASP A 125 -5.66 18.10 -7.99
N LEU A 126 -6.13 16.91 -8.34
CA LEU A 126 -6.14 16.34 -9.68
C LEU A 126 -7.13 17.05 -10.61
N TYR A 127 -8.38 17.22 -10.17
CA TYR A 127 -9.45 17.91 -10.91
C TYR A 127 -9.45 19.43 -10.67
N ARG A 128 -8.25 20.00 -10.54
CA ARG A 128 -8.06 21.43 -10.31
C ARG A 128 -8.51 22.28 -11.49
N TYR A 129 -8.27 21.80 -12.72
CA TYR A 129 -8.47 22.58 -13.95
C TYR A 129 -9.60 22.05 -14.84
N HIS A 130 -10.12 20.87 -14.57
CA HIS A 130 -11.16 20.21 -15.36
C HIS A 130 -12.06 19.39 -14.45
N ASP A 131 -13.31 19.23 -14.87
CA ASP A 131 -14.25 18.34 -14.20
C ASP A 131 -13.98 16.88 -14.57
N PRO A 132 -14.43 15.91 -13.75
CA PRO A 132 -14.45 14.51 -14.13
C PRO A 132 -15.17 14.33 -15.49
N PRO A 133 -14.61 13.51 -16.40
CA PRO A 133 -15.10 13.46 -17.77
C PRO A 133 -16.46 12.75 -17.92
N VAL A 134 -16.86 11.95 -16.93
CA VAL A 134 -18.09 11.16 -16.95
C VAL A 134 -18.94 11.54 -15.75
N GLU A 135 -20.21 11.87 -16.01
CA GLU A 135 -21.17 12.22 -14.96
C GLU A 135 -21.38 11.07 -13.97
N GLY A 136 -21.42 11.37 -12.67
CA GLY A 136 -21.57 10.37 -11.62
C GLY A 136 -20.35 9.51 -11.33
N ILE A 137 -19.26 9.64 -12.10
CA ILE A 137 -18.02 8.87 -11.90
C ILE A 137 -16.88 9.82 -11.54
N VAL A 138 -16.20 9.57 -10.42
CA VAL A 138 -15.05 10.37 -9.98
C VAL A 138 -13.91 9.44 -9.55
N ARG A 139 -12.96 9.22 -10.46
CA ARG A 139 -11.83 8.29 -10.32
C ARG A 139 -10.50 8.98 -10.68
N CYS A 140 -9.40 8.58 -10.04
CA CYS A 140 -8.06 8.96 -10.48
C CYS A 140 -7.79 8.46 -11.91
N PRO A 141 -7.45 9.33 -12.90
CA PRO A 141 -7.09 8.88 -14.23
C PRO A 141 -5.80 8.05 -14.24
N PRO A 142 -5.79 6.84 -14.85
CA PRO A 142 -4.63 5.95 -14.90
C PRO A 142 -3.36 6.63 -15.41
N VAL A 143 -3.50 7.57 -16.36
CA VAL A 143 -2.38 8.29 -16.98
C VAL A 143 -1.54 9.07 -15.96
N ILE A 144 -2.12 9.58 -14.88
CA ILE A 144 -1.36 10.34 -13.88
C ILE A 144 -0.47 9.40 -13.07
N VAL A 145 -1.04 8.28 -12.61
CA VAL A 145 -0.30 7.24 -11.89
C VAL A 145 0.83 6.68 -12.77
N ALA A 146 0.53 6.33 -14.03
CA ALA A 146 1.52 5.82 -14.96
C ALA A 146 2.66 6.81 -15.22
N ARG A 147 2.38 8.11 -15.31
CA ARG A 147 3.41 9.14 -15.53
C ARG A 147 4.30 9.36 -14.30
N ILE A 148 3.73 9.38 -13.09
CA ILE A 148 4.52 9.47 -11.85
C ILE A 148 5.44 8.25 -11.75
N GLN A 149 4.90 7.05 -11.97
CA GLN A 149 5.68 5.80 -11.93
C GLN A 149 6.77 5.76 -12.99
N TYR A 150 6.51 6.26 -14.20
CA TYR A 150 7.49 6.33 -15.26
C TYR A 150 8.71 7.17 -14.87
N ASP A 151 8.50 8.29 -14.18
CA ASP A 151 9.58 9.18 -13.72
C ASP A 151 10.41 8.56 -12.58
N ILE A 152 9.85 7.62 -11.80
CA ILE A 152 10.56 6.90 -10.73
C ILE A 152 10.90 5.45 -11.06
N LYS A 153 10.69 4.99 -12.30
CA LYS A 153 10.79 3.58 -12.69
C LYS A 153 12.13 2.92 -12.37
N GLU A 154 13.22 3.70 -12.40
CA GLU A 154 14.56 3.21 -12.11
C GLU A 154 14.83 3.05 -10.60
N TYR A 155 13.91 3.51 -9.74
CA TYR A 155 13.99 3.47 -8.27
C TYR A 155 12.99 2.51 -7.61
N ILE A 156 12.12 1.91 -8.41
CA ILE A 156 11.13 0.93 -7.97
C ILE A 156 11.43 -0.45 -8.55
N VAL A 157 10.89 -1.48 -7.91
CA VAL A 157 10.99 -2.87 -8.33
C VAL A 157 9.62 -3.52 -8.31
N GLU A 158 9.32 -4.29 -9.35
CA GLU A 158 8.12 -5.12 -9.41
C GLU A 158 8.39 -6.50 -8.80
N ARG A 159 7.44 -6.97 -7.99
CA ARG A 159 7.44 -8.29 -7.36
C ARG A 159 6.05 -8.88 -7.42
N MET A 160 5.95 -10.21 -7.47
CA MET A 160 4.66 -10.86 -7.32
C MET A 160 4.33 -10.98 -5.83
N SER A 161 3.14 -10.54 -5.44
CA SER A 161 2.61 -10.64 -4.08
C SER A 161 1.14 -11.04 -4.13
N HIS A 162 0.80 -12.18 -3.50
CA HIS A 162 -0.57 -12.67 -3.38
C HIS A 162 -1.34 -12.71 -4.71
N GLY A 163 -0.67 -13.13 -5.80
CA GLY A 163 -1.28 -13.27 -7.14
C GLY A 163 -1.35 -11.98 -7.96
N LYS A 164 -0.84 -10.85 -7.45
CA LYS A 164 -0.74 -9.58 -8.20
C LYS A 164 0.71 -9.12 -8.34
N TYR A 165 1.01 -8.39 -9.40
CA TYR A 165 2.26 -7.64 -9.50
C TYR A 165 2.15 -6.37 -8.66
N THR A 166 3.08 -6.21 -7.73
CA THR A 166 3.19 -5.05 -6.84
C THR A 166 4.50 -4.35 -7.05
N LYS A 167 4.49 -3.03 -6.90
CA LYS A 167 5.67 -2.17 -7.02
C LYS A 167 6.11 -1.74 -5.61
N ASN A 168 7.43 -1.77 -5.37
CA ASN A 168 8.08 -1.39 -4.12
C ASN A 168 9.28 -0.50 -4.39
N TRP A 169 9.71 0.29 -3.39
CA TRP A 169 11.01 0.94 -3.43
C TRP A 169 12.14 -0.09 -3.54
N TYR A 170 13.07 0.13 -4.47
CA TYR A 170 14.22 -0.75 -4.63
C TYR A 170 15.22 -0.62 -3.48
N HIS A 171 15.48 0.61 -3.04
CA HIS A 171 16.50 0.90 -2.04
C HIS A 171 15.89 1.36 -0.71
N ARG A 172 16.40 0.84 0.42
CA ARG A 172 15.93 1.21 1.78
C ARG A 172 15.95 2.72 2.04
N GLN A 173 16.91 3.44 1.47
CA GLN A 173 17.00 4.90 1.60
C GLN A 173 15.77 5.64 1.04
N PHE A 174 15.12 5.11 0.00
CA PHE A 174 13.85 5.65 -0.49
C PHE A 174 12.73 5.39 0.51
N VAL A 175 12.62 4.17 1.04
CA VAL A 175 11.64 3.81 2.06
C VAL A 175 11.77 4.74 3.26
N GLU A 176 12.96 4.92 3.80
CA GLU A 176 13.20 5.75 4.99
C GLU A 176 12.90 7.22 4.74
N THR A 177 13.33 7.74 3.59
CA THR A 177 13.10 9.15 3.23
C THR A 177 11.61 9.41 3.01
N ALA A 178 10.92 8.56 2.27
CA ALA A 178 9.48 8.68 2.02
C ALA A 178 8.65 8.45 3.30
N LYS A 179 9.05 7.51 4.16
CA LYS A 179 8.39 7.31 5.47
C LYS A 179 8.47 8.56 6.31
N ALA A 180 9.68 9.11 6.47
CA ALA A 180 9.89 10.31 7.27
C ALA A 180 9.14 11.53 6.71
N ARG A 181 8.99 11.63 5.39
CA ARG A 181 8.36 12.77 4.72
C ARG A 181 6.84 12.69 4.65
N TYR A 182 6.28 11.52 4.37
CA TYR A 182 4.85 11.38 4.03
C TYR A 182 4.06 10.50 4.99
N CYS A 183 4.72 9.67 5.80
CA CYS A 183 4.05 8.56 6.50
C CYS A 183 4.13 8.67 8.04
N THR A 184 4.37 9.88 8.57
CA THR A 184 4.46 10.10 10.02
C THR A 184 3.20 10.77 10.57
N GLY A 185 2.87 10.49 11.84
CA GLY A 185 1.74 11.07 12.54
C GLY A 185 0.39 10.82 11.84
N LEU A 186 -0.50 11.81 11.94
CA LEU A 186 -1.87 11.74 11.44
C LEU A 186 -1.94 11.54 9.91
N GLU A 187 -0.99 12.08 9.15
CA GLU A 187 -0.97 11.88 7.69
C GLU A 187 -0.66 10.42 7.34
N GLY A 188 0.29 9.79 8.03
CA GLY A 188 0.56 8.36 7.86
C GLY A 188 -0.64 7.48 8.20
N GLU A 189 -1.26 7.75 9.35
CA GLU A 189 -2.48 7.05 9.79
C GLU A 189 -3.64 7.22 8.78
N LYS A 190 -3.80 8.42 8.22
CA LYS A 190 -4.79 8.74 7.18
C LYS A 190 -4.55 7.93 5.90
N LEU A 191 -3.29 7.78 5.46
CA LEU A 191 -2.99 6.93 4.31
C LEU A 191 -3.37 5.47 4.58
N HIS A 192 -3.09 4.94 5.77
CA HIS A 192 -3.52 3.59 6.15
C HIS A 192 -5.04 3.45 6.23
N ARG A 193 -5.75 4.46 6.75
CA ARG A 193 -7.22 4.50 6.75
C ARG A 193 -7.79 4.44 5.33
N ASN A 194 -7.22 5.20 4.39
CA ASN A 194 -7.68 5.20 3.00
C ASN A 194 -7.45 3.82 2.32
N MET A 195 -6.34 3.13 2.64
CA MET A 195 -6.13 1.74 2.21
C MET A 195 -7.18 0.79 2.80
N CYS A 196 -7.60 1.00 4.05
CA CYS A 196 -8.69 0.21 4.65
C CYS A 196 -10.00 0.40 3.88
N GLU A 197 -10.35 1.62 3.49
CA GLU A 197 -11.58 1.92 2.77
C GLU A 197 -11.70 1.10 1.46
N ILE A 198 -10.61 1.02 0.68
CA ILE A 198 -10.65 0.22 -0.55
C ILE A 198 -10.77 -1.28 -0.26
N TYR A 199 -10.07 -1.80 0.76
CA TYR A 199 -10.11 -3.22 1.12
C TYR A 199 -11.43 -3.65 1.76
N MET A 200 -12.15 -2.72 2.39
CA MET A 200 -13.48 -2.97 2.97
C MET A 200 -14.61 -2.84 1.93
N GLY A 201 -14.32 -2.36 0.72
CA GLY A 201 -15.28 -2.16 -0.37
C GLY A 201 -15.69 -3.46 -1.07
N GLU A 202 -16.49 -4.31 -0.42
CA GLU A 202 -16.93 -5.61 -0.96
C GLU A 202 -17.57 -5.52 -2.35
N ASN A 203 -18.30 -4.45 -2.63
CA ASN A 203 -18.98 -4.21 -3.91
C ASN A 203 -18.44 -2.95 -4.64
N GLY A 204 -17.21 -2.54 -4.33
CA GLY A 204 -16.68 -1.24 -4.72
C GLY A 204 -17.08 -0.12 -3.76
N VAL A 205 -16.79 1.13 -4.14
CA VAL A 205 -17.01 2.32 -3.30
C VAL A 205 -17.80 3.37 -4.08
N LYS A 206 -18.90 3.81 -3.50
CA LYS A 206 -19.67 4.99 -3.93
C LYS A 206 -19.87 5.92 -2.77
N ARG A 207 -19.53 7.20 -2.94
CA ARG A 207 -19.80 8.24 -1.95
C ARG A 207 -19.75 9.61 -2.60
N SER A 208 -20.56 10.53 -2.07
CA SER A 208 -20.56 11.92 -2.50
C SER A 208 -19.18 12.58 -2.34
N ILE A 209 -18.81 13.43 -3.28
CA ILE A 209 -17.60 14.26 -3.22
C ILE A 209 -17.91 15.69 -3.60
N THR A 210 -17.24 16.62 -2.93
CA THR A 210 -17.23 18.04 -3.33
C THR A 210 -15.84 18.42 -3.84
N LEU A 211 -15.77 18.71 -5.14
CA LEU A 211 -14.61 19.30 -5.80
C LEU A 211 -14.64 20.82 -5.56
N THR A 212 -14.10 21.23 -4.40
CA THR A 212 -14.16 22.59 -3.86
C THR A 212 -13.69 23.66 -4.86
N ARG A 213 -12.60 23.40 -5.59
CA ARG A 213 -12.05 24.34 -6.59
C ARG A 213 -12.92 24.48 -7.83
N ARG A 214 -13.72 23.45 -8.13
CA ARG A 214 -14.69 23.42 -9.23
C ARG A 214 -16.08 23.89 -8.80
N LYS A 215 -16.32 24.02 -7.49
CA LYS A 215 -17.65 24.25 -6.89
C LYS A 215 -18.67 23.21 -7.38
N LEU A 216 -18.21 21.98 -7.57
CA LEU A 216 -18.99 20.86 -8.09
C LEU A 216 -19.13 19.81 -6.99
N THR A 217 -20.36 19.46 -6.65
CA THR A 217 -20.65 18.32 -5.79
C THR A 217 -21.26 17.23 -6.64
N VAL A 218 -20.64 16.05 -6.62
CA VAL A 218 -21.13 14.86 -7.30
C VAL A 218 -21.69 13.93 -6.22
N PRO A 219 -23.03 13.82 -6.09
CA PRO A 219 -23.64 12.92 -5.13
C PRO A 219 -23.45 11.47 -5.57
N ASP A 220 -23.31 10.55 -4.60
CA ASP A 220 -23.17 9.11 -4.85
C ASP A 220 -22.15 8.76 -5.96
N ALA A 221 -21.04 9.49 -5.98
CA ALA A 221 -20.04 9.35 -7.02
C ALA A 221 -19.41 7.94 -6.99
N ASP A 222 -19.48 7.25 -8.12
CA ASP A 222 -18.84 5.97 -8.31
C ASP A 222 -17.33 6.15 -8.45
N ARG A 223 -16.57 5.54 -7.53
CA ARG A 223 -15.09 5.58 -7.55
C ARG A 223 -14.50 4.50 -8.45
N GLN A 224 -15.35 3.58 -8.92
CA GLN A 224 -15.01 2.39 -9.69
C GLN A 224 -13.90 1.56 -9.02
N VAL A 225 -13.86 1.58 -7.69
CA VAL A 225 -12.89 0.79 -6.92
C VAL A 225 -13.15 -0.70 -7.17
N THR A 226 -12.08 -1.45 -7.38
CA THR A 226 -12.16 -2.90 -7.58
C THR A 226 -12.85 -3.54 -6.37
N PRO A 227 -13.95 -4.30 -6.56
CA PRO A 227 -14.62 -5.00 -5.47
C PRO A 227 -13.67 -5.91 -4.68
N GLN A 228 -13.80 -5.90 -3.35
CA GLN A 228 -12.94 -6.66 -2.43
C GLN A 228 -13.79 -7.65 -1.60
N PRO A 229 -14.29 -8.74 -2.20
CA PRO A 229 -15.10 -9.71 -1.47
C PRO A 229 -14.29 -10.37 -0.35
N VAL A 230 -14.95 -10.65 0.76
CA VAL A 230 -14.38 -11.39 1.90
C VAL A 230 -14.40 -12.89 1.62
N GLU A 231 -13.47 -13.33 0.78
CA GLU A 231 -13.35 -14.70 0.27
C GLU A 231 -11.89 -15.16 0.29
N VAL A 232 -11.67 -16.48 0.35
CA VAL A 232 -10.32 -17.10 0.48
C VAL A 232 -9.46 -16.80 -0.75
N GLU A 233 -10.08 -16.65 -1.91
CA GLU A 233 -9.46 -16.28 -3.18
C GLU A 233 -8.88 -14.86 -3.12
N ASN A 234 -9.46 -13.95 -2.32
CA ASN A 234 -8.98 -12.59 -2.15
C ASN A 234 -7.86 -12.51 -1.09
N LYS A 235 -6.77 -13.25 -1.37
CA LYS A 235 -5.62 -13.40 -0.48
C LYS A 235 -5.00 -12.07 -0.07
N ARG A 236 -5.01 -11.10 -0.99
CA ARG A 236 -4.40 -9.79 -0.80
C ARG A 236 -5.19 -8.94 0.19
N MET A 237 -6.51 -8.86 0.03
CA MET A 237 -7.36 -8.17 1.00
C MET A 237 -7.23 -8.78 2.39
N LEU A 238 -7.34 -10.12 2.50
CA LEU A 238 -7.25 -10.82 3.79
C LEU A 238 -5.93 -10.51 4.52
N ARG A 239 -4.79 -10.47 3.80
CA ARG A 239 -3.47 -10.18 4.38
C ARG A 239 -3.23 -8.70 4.66
N CYS A 240 -3.69 -7.81 3.78
CA CYS A 240 -3.37 -6.38 3.86
C CYS A 240 -4.33 -5.61 4.78
N LEU A 241 -5.61 -5.99 4.86
CA LEU A 241 -6.61 -5.28 5.67
C LEU A 241 -6.22 -5.16 7.15
N PRO A 242 -5.91 -6.24 7.90
CA PRO A 242 -5.60 -6.12 9.33
C PRO A 242 -4.33 -5.30 9.58
N TYR A 243 -3.33 -5.41 8.70
CA TYR A 243 -2.14 -4.57 8.72
C TYR A 243 -2.51 -3.08 8.63
N HIS A 244 -3.29 -2.68 7.62
CA HIS A 244 -3.67 -1.28 7.48
C HIS A 244 -4.57 -0.80 8.63
N ILE A 245 -5.45 -1.65 9.18
CA ILE A 245 -6.28 -1.30 10.34
C ILE A 245 -5.42 -0.94 11.56
N VAL A 246 -4.46 -1.81 11.91
CA VAL A 246 -3.56 -1.57 13.05
C VAL A 246 -2.81 -0.25 12.89
N HIS A 247 -2.33 0.03 11.68
CA HIS A 247 -1.56 1.22 11.37
C HIS A 247 -2.38 2.50 11.16
N ALA A 248 -3.68 2.39 10.87
CA ALA A 248 -4.57 3.55 10.74
C ALA A 248 -4.86 4.24 12.09
N GLY A 249 -4.58 3.57 13.22
CA GLY A 249 -4.71 4.17 14.55
C GLY A 249 -6.12 4.74 14.77
N GLN A 250 -6.19 5.97 15.29
CA GLN A 250 -7.47 6.63 15.61
C GLN A 250 -8.20 7.19 14.37
N GLN A 251 -7.54 7.21 13.20
CA GLN A 251 -8.18 7.67 11.96
C GLN A 251 -9.26 6.71 11.47
N LEU A 252 -9.23 5.43 11.89
CA LEU A 252 -10.24 4.44 11.56
C LEU A 252 -11.17 4.18 12.75
N PRO A 253 -12.51 4.32 12.60
CA PRO A 253 -13.44 4.04 13.68
C PRO A 253 -13.32 2.61 14.21
N MET A 254 -13.25 2.47 15.55
CA MET A 254 -13.20 1.18 16.25
C MET A 254 -14.30 0.22 15.81
N THR A 255 -15.52 0.75 15.64
CA THR A 255 -16.70 -0.01 15.21
C THR A 255 -16.49 -0.66 13.85
N LEU A 256 -15.86 0.06 12.91
CA LEU A 256 -15.58 -0.43 11.57
C LEU A 256 -14.47 -1.49 11.58
N SER A 257 -13.41 -1.30 12.37
CA SER A 257 -12.34 -2.29 12.56
C SER A 257 -12.88 -3.62 13.10
N LYS A 258 -13.83 -3.57 14.03
CA LYS A 258 -14.50 -4.75 14.60
C LYS A 258 -15.44 -5.39 13.57
N ASP A 259 -16.35 -4.61 12.98
CA ASP A 259 -17.37 -5.09 12.04
C ASP A 259 -16.78 -5.71 10.76
N LYS A 260 -15.66 -5.17 10.26
CA LYS A 260 -15.07 -5.62 8.99
C LYS A 260 -13.91 -6.60 9.11
N CYS A 261 -13.32 -6.74 10.30
CA CYS A 261 -12.12 -7.57 10.48
C CYS A 261 -12.16 -8.35 11.81
N PHE A 262 -11.87 -7.72 12.94
CA PHE A 262 -11.53 -8.44 14.17
C PHE A 262 -12.70 -9.15 14.85
N CYS A 263 -13.93 -8.71 14.64
CA CYS A 263 -15.15 -9.37 15.13
C CYS A 263 -16.00 -9.93 13.99
N ASN A 264 -15.48 -10.02 12.76
CA ASN A 264 -16.20 -10.48 11.60
C ASN A 264 -15.94 -11.97 11.35
N LEU A 265 -16.93 -12.82 11.61
CA LEU A 265 -16.76 -14.28 11.49
C LEU A 265 -16.40 -14.72 10.07
N LYS A 266 -16.98 -14.10 9.04
CA LYS A 266 -16.68 -14.41 7.64
C LYS A 266 -15.21 -14.09 7.32
N PHE A 267 -14.72 -12.94 7.77
CA PHE A 267 -13.33 -12.55 7.62
C PHE A 267 -12.39 -13.49 8.37
N LEU A 268 -12.64 -13.74 9.66
CA LEU A 268 -11.78 -14.60 10.49
C LEU A 268 -11.71 -16.03 9.94
N SER A 269 -12.85 -16.59 9.53
CA SER A 269 -12.90 -17.92 8.90
C SER A 269 -12.12 -17.95 7.58
N SER A 270 -12.34 -16.95 6.70
CA SER A 270 -11.62 -16.87 5.42
C SER A 270 -10.11 -16.68 5.62
N PHE A 271 -9.72 -15.88 6.61
CA PHE A 271 -8.32 -15.66 6.95
C PHE A 271 -7.66 -16.93 7.47
N LEU A 272 -8.29 -17.67 8.38
CA LEU A 272 -7.75 -18.92 8.96
C LEU A 272 -7.66 -20.07 7.95
N GLN A 273 -8.48 -20.06 6.89
CA GLN A 273 -8.34 -21.00 5.77
C GLN A 273 -7.11 -20.71 4.90
N LEU A 274 -6.63 -19.45 4.89
CA LEU A 274 -5.52 -19.01 4.05
C LEU A 274 -4.19 -18.89 4.81
N CYS A 275 -4.25 -18.52 6.08
CA CYS A 275 -3.14 -18.08 6.90
C CYS A 275 -3.10 -18.86 8.21
N ASP A 276 -1.92 -18.98 8.78
CA ASP A 276 -1.76 -19.51 10.12
C ASP A 276 -2.40 -18.60 11.18
N VAL A 277 -2.86 -19.23 12.27
CA VAL A 277 -3.46 -18.54 13.41
C VAL A 277 -2.47 -17.62 14.13
N GLU A 278 -1.16 -17.88 14.07
CA GLU A 278 -0.15 -17.02 14.72
C GLU A 278 -0.13 -15.63 14.10
N THR A 279 -0.12 -15.56 12.77
CA THR A 279 -0.18 -14.29 12.06
C THR A 279 -1.44 -13.51 12.42
N LEU A 280 -2.59 -14.19 12.58
CA LEU A 280 -3.82 -13.54 13.02
C LEU A 280 -3.69 -13.01 14.45
N LEU A 281 -3.18 -13.82 15.38
CA LEU A 281 -2.99 -13.45 16.78
C LEU A 281 -2.02 -12.28 16.94
N ASP A 282 -0.98 -12.18 16.10
CA ASP A 282 -0.07 -11.04 16.07
C ASP A 282 -0.82 -9.75 15.70
N PHE A 283 -1.69 -9.77 14.68
CA PHE A 283 -2.53 -8.60 14.37
C PHE A 283 -3.50 -8.24 15.50
N PHE A 284 -4.10 -9.22 16.17
CA PHE A 284 -4.92 -8.96 17.36
C PHE A 284 -4.09 -8.30 18.47
N ARG A 285 -2.86 -8.79 18.72
CA ARG A 285 -1.96 -8.21 19.72
C ARG A 285 -1.61 -6.77 19.40
N GLU A 286 -1.14 -6.50 18.18
CA GLU A 286 -0.78 -5.15 17.75
C GLU A 286 -1.99 -4.19 17.79
N PHE A 287 -3.18 -4.70 17.44
CA PHE A 287 -4.41 -3.93 17.56
C PHE A 287 -4.72 -3.60 19.03
N LEU A 288 -4.63 -4.58 19.92
CA LEU A 288 -4.93 -4.43 21.35
C LEU A 288 -3.93 -3.55 22.10
N GLU A 289 -2.66 -3.58 21.72
CA GLU A 289 -1.61 -2.69 22.26
C GLU A 289 -1.96 -1.21 22.05
N ARG A 290 -2.68 -0.91 20.97
CA ARG A 290 -3.14 0.44 20.62
C ARG A 290 -4.57 0.72 21.09
N ASN A 291 -5.37 -0.33 21.26
CA ASN A 291 -6.80 -0.24 21.49
C ASN A 291 -7.22 -1.19 22.62
N ASN A 292 -7.61 -0.64 23.77
CA ASN A 292 -8.10 -1.45 24.88
C ASN A 292 -9.57 -1.86 24.66
N ASP A 293 -9.83 -2.87 23.82
CA ASP A 293 -11.18 -3.37 23.50
C ASP A 293 -11.46 -4.76 24.12
N ALA A 294 -12.55 -4.85 24.87
CA ALA A 294 -12.92 -6.06 25.61
C ALA A 294 -13.37 -7.23 24.71
N GLU A 295 -14.10 -6.97 23.62
CA GLU A 295 -14.57 -8.02 22.71
C GLU A 295 -13.41 -8.62 21.93
N VAL A 296 -12.51 -7.76 21.41
CA VAL A 296 -11.31 -8.21 20.71
C VAL A 296 -10.38 -8.97 21.66
N THR A 297 -10.28 -8.56 22.93
CA THR A 297 -9.52 -9.29 23.96
C THR A 297 -10.08 -10.70 24.21
N LYS A 298 -11.41 -10.84 24.30
CA LYS A 298 -12.06 -12.14 24.46
C LYS A 298 -11.76 -13.05 23.26
N LEU A 299 -11.89 -12.53 22.03
CA LEU A 299 -11.58 -13.27 20.81
C LEU A 299 -10.11 -13.67 20.71
N HIS A 300 -9.18 -12.76 21.02
CA HIS A 300 -7.74 -13.08 21.07
C HIS A 300 -7.46 -14.20 22.07
N SER A 301 -8.04 -14.13 23.27
CA SER A 301 -7.85 -15.14 24.32
C SER A 301 -8.40 -16.50 23.90
N PHE A 302 -9.58 -16.51 23.28
CA PHE A 302 -10.21 -17.71 22.72
C PHE A 302 -9.37 -18.33 21.60
N LEU A 303 -8.93 -17.54 20.61
CA LEU A 303 -8.10 -18.04 19.51
C LEU A 303 -6.74 -18.54 20.02
N SER A 304 -6.20 -17.91 21.05
CA SER A 304 -4.95 -18.35 21.69
C SER A 304 -5.11 -19.69 22.41
N SER A 305 -6.23 -19.92 23.10
CA SER A 305 -6.49 -21.20 23.78
C SER A 305 -6.79 -22.33 22.78
N CYS A 306 -7.43 -22.02 21.66
CA CYS A 306 -7.77 -22.99 20.61
C CYS A 306 -6.64 -23.22 19.60
N LYS A 307 -5.47 -22.60 19.76
CA LYS A 307 -4.41 -22.62 18.75
C LYS A 307 -3.98 -24.03 18.34
N SER A 308 -3.87 -24.97 19.28
CA SER A 308 -3.56 -26.39 19.02
C SER A 308 -4.73 -27.14 18.40
N ASP A 309 -5.94 -26.68 18.68
CA ASP A 309 -7.20 -27.41 18.51
C ASP A 309 -7.87 -27.05 17.18
N LEU A 310 -7.50 -25.93 16.55
CA LEU A 310 -7.99 -25.49 15.25
C LEU A 310 -7.76 -26.52 14.12
N SER A 311 -6.78 -27.41 14.30
CA SER A 311 -6.53 -28.53 13.38
C SER A 311 -7.33 -29.81 13.70
N LYS A 312 -8.08 -29.81 14.81
CA LYS A 312 -8.74 -30.98 15.40
C LYS A 312 -10.19 -30.65 15.80
N PRO A 313 -11.18 -31.04 14.98
CA PRO A 313 -12.58 -30.62 15.15
C PRO A 313 -13.20 -30.88 16.54
N LEU A 314 -12.83 -31.98 17.20
CA LEU A 314 -13.37 -32.35 18.52
C LEU A 314 -12.84 -31.46 19.65
N GLU A 315 -11.55 -31.14 19.64
CA GLU A 315 -10.93 -30.26 20.64
C GLU A 315 -11.49 -28.82 20.48
N MET A 316 -11.68 -28.37 19.24
CA MET A 316 -12.33 -27.09 18.95
C MET A 316 -13.77 -27.02 19.46
N ALA A 317 -14.56 -28.09 19.31
CA ALA A 317 -15.93 -28.15 19.82
C ALA A 317 -15.99 -28.03 21.35
N ILE A 318 -15.06 -28.68 22.07
CA ILE A 318 -14.94 -28.57 23.53
C ILE A 318 -14.57 -27.14 23.94
N SER A 319 -13.61 -26.53 23.23
CA SER A 319 -13.18 -25.16 23.54
C SER A 319 -14.27 -24.12 23.24
N LEU A 320 -15.06 -24.30 22.18
CA LEU A 320 -16.25 -23.49 21.91
C LEU A 320 -17.25 -23.57 23.07
N MET A 321 -17.58 -24.77 23.52
CA MET A 321 -18.51 -24.99 24.64
C MET A 321 -18.01 -24.38 25.95
N ALA A 322 -16.70 -24.36 26.19
CA ALA A 322 -16.10 -23.78 27.39
C ALA A 322 -16.09 -22.25 27.39
N ASN A 323 -16.06 -21.62 26.22
CA ASN A 323 -15.83 -20.17 26.09
C ASN A 323 -17.05 -19.36 25.61
N ILE A 324 -18.15 -20.00 25.21
CA ILE A 324 -19.42 -19.32 24.93
C ILE A 324 -20.12 -19.04 26.27
N VAL A 325 -19.81 -17.89 26.89
CA VAL A 325 -20.67 -17.28 27.91
C VAL A 325 -21.30 -16.03 27.29
N PRO A 326 -22.61 -16.05 26.94
CA PRO A 326 -23.27 -14.89 26.37
C PRO A 326 -23.49 -13.84 27.47
N GLU A 327 -22.64 -12.82 27.52
CA GLU A 327 -22.90 -11.60 28.29
C GLU A 327 -23.74 -10.60 27.48
N GLU A 328 -24.62 -9.85 28.17
CA GLU A 328 -25.60 -8.95 27.54
C GLU A 328 -24.96 -7.83 26.71
N ASP A 329 -23.70 -7.45 26.99
CA ASP A 329 -23.02 -6.28 26.42
C ASP A 329 -22.22 -6.52 25.12
N ASN A 330 -22.11 -7.76 24.61
CA ASN A 330 -21.28 -8.06 23.42
C ASN A 330 -22.07 -7.90 22.09
N VAL A 331 -22.32 -6.66 21.66
CA VAL A 331 -23.18 -6.37 20.50
C VAL A 331 -22.63 -6.92 19.17
N TYR A 332 -21.33 -6.79 18.89
CA TYR A 332 -20.75 -7.21 17.60
C TYR A 332 -20.62 -8.73 17.49
N LEU A 333 -20.23 -9.41 18.58
CA LEU A 333 -20.23 -10.88 18.62
C LEU A 333 -21.61 -11.48 18.37
N LYS A 334 -22.69 -10.83 18.85
CA LYS A 334 -24.07 -11.26 18.59
C LYS A 334 -24.46 -11.12 17.11
N VAL A 335 -24.08 -10.02 16.45
CA VAL A 335 -24.35 -9.79 15.02
C VAL A 335 -23.62 -10.81 14.14
N SER A 336 -22.35 -11.10 14.47
CA SER A 336 -21.57 -12.12 13.76
C SER A 336 -22.12 -13.53 13.93
N ALA A 337 -22.69 -13.86 15.09
CA ALA A 337 -23.37 -15.14 15.30
C ALA A 337 -24.67 -15.26 14.45
N GLN A 338 -25.43 -14.17 14.30
CA GLN A 338 -26.71 -14.19 13.56
C GLN A 338 -26.55 -14.21 12.03
N SER A 339 -25.47 -13.64 11.49
CA SER A 339 -25.18 -13.66 10.04
C SER A 339 -24.75 -15.04 9.51
N SER A 340 -24.46 -16.00 10.39
CA SER A 340 -24.04 -17.37 10.06
C SER A 340 -25.16 -18.29 9.53
N GLY A 341 -26.43 -17.86 9.59
CA GLY A 341 -27.59 -18.67 9.18
C GLY A 341 -27.77 -18.92 7.68
N LYS A 342 -26.80 -18.53 6.83
CA LYS A 342 -26.80 -18.77 5.37
C LYS A 342 -25.48 -19.39 4.91
N VAL A 343 -25.12 -20.55 5.46
CA VAL A 343 -24.15 -21.45 4.81
C VAL A 343 -24.96 -22.46 4.00
N PRO A 344 -24.83 -22.53 2.66
CA PRO A 344 -25.44 -23.63 1.93
C PRO A 344 -24.78 -24.93 2.37
N ALA A 345 -25.60 -25.90 2.77
CA ALA A 345 -25.14 -27.23 3.12
C ALA A 345 -24.37 -27.81 1.92
N VAL A 346 -23.08 -28.08 2.09
CA VAL A 346 -22.34 -28.94 1.18
C VAL A 346 -22.86 -30.35 1.44
N THR A 347 -23.79 -30.80 0.61
CA THR A 347 -24.21 -32.20 0.57
C THR A 347 -23.08 -33.00 -0.05
N GLU A 348 -22.45 -33.85 0.75
CA GLU A 348 -21.62 -34.95 0.29
C GLU A 348 -22.49 -35.91 -0.53
N GLU A 349 -22.41 -35.86 -1.87
CA GLU A 349 -22.83 -36.99 -2.71
C GLU A 349 -21.78 -37.27 -3.80
N THR A 350 -20.95 -38.27 -3.48
CA THR A 350 -20.45 -39.32 -4.37
C THR A 350 -19.67 -38.92 -5.63
N PHE A 351 -18.34 -38.89 -5.51
CA PHE A 351 -17.46 -39.31 -6.59
C PHE A 351 -17.62 -40.83 -6.78
N THR A 352 -18.41 -41.25 -7.76
CA THR A 352 -18.29 -42.59 -8.33
C THR A 352 -17.36 -42.53 -9.53
N ASP A 353 -16.27 -43.29 -9.44
CA ASP A 353 -15.37 -43.68 -10.52
C ASP A 353 -16.13 -43.93 -11.83
N SER A 354 -15.68 -43.28 -12.90
CA SER A 354 -15.81 -43.82 -14.24
C SER A 354 -14.48 -43.66 -14.97
N CYS A 355 -13.73 -44.76 -14.98
CA CYS A 355 -12.63 -45.01 -15.90
C CYS A 355 -13.12 -44.86 -17.34
N LEU A 356 -12.48 -44.00 -18.14
CA LEU A 356 -12.55 -44.06 -19.59
C LEU A 356 -11.39 -44.93 -20.11
N PRO A 357 -11.64 -45.91 -20.99
CA PRO A 357 -10.57 -46.73 -21.55
C PRO A 357 -9.83 -45.98 -22.66
N MET A 358 -8.50 -46.04 -22.57
CA MET A 358 -7.58 -45.74 -23.65
C MET A 358 -7.76 -46.78 -24.77
N HIS A 359 -8.24 -46.36 -25.93
CA HIS A 359 -8.04 -47.08 -27.18
C HIS A 359 -7.14 -46.25 -28.10
N GLY A 360 -5.89 -46.68 -28.24
CA GLY A 360 -5.18 -46.65 -29.51
C GLY A 360 -5.56 -47.88 -30.35
N PRO A 361 -5.04 -48.03 -31.59
CA PRO A 361 -3.80 -47.45 -32.12
C PRO A 361 -3.97 -46.14 -32.91
#